data_AF-A0A4R5CHQ1-F1
#
_entry.id   AF-A0A4R5CHQ1-F1
#
_cell.length_a   1.000
_cell.length_b   1.000
_cell.length_c   1.000
_cell.angle_alpha   90.00
_cell.angle_beta   90.00
_cell.angle_gamma   90.00
#
_symmetry.space_group_name_H-M   'P 1'
#
loop_
_entity.id
_entity.type
_entity.pdbx_description
1 polymer ?
#
loop_
_entity_poly.entity_id
_entity_poly.type
_entity_poly.pdbx_seq_one_letter_code
_entity_poly.pdbx_strand_id
1 'polypeptide(L)'
;MKNFKNQMALLIFPSLLLGMFMTSCSKDDGTPAVSYTCATCKTTPDALVVNDANVKGVYKGVVVGSTGTIAINIQNGNNTITATMVLDGVSVAFTSNVAVVDGQTYVAPFTGTFNGSAISMTFSVGLGGANPTITSSSIPGHPNTIFLLSKETSNSLIEAFQGTYTYDGQTGVFNIVIARSVSKWGYAEKNNQTGATSSGSGTLNASGQLIDKDSKIVATITSDLIQGSSTNSSGKKVVIDGKRTL
;
A
#
# COMPACT_ATOMS: atom_id res chain seq x y z
N MET A 1 64.01 20.90 59.52
CA MET A 1 65.07 21.78 58.96
C MET A 1 65.48 21.21 57.61
N LYS A 2 65.01 21.79 56.51
CA LYS A 2 65.78 22.64 55.56
C LYS A 2 66.98 21.95 54.89
N ASN A 3 66.77 21.64 53.60
CA ASN A 3 67.61 21.83 52.40
C ASN A 3 69.04 21.27 52.33
N PHE A 4 69.41 20.69 51.18
CA PHE A 4 70.61 20.98 50.34
C PHE A 4 70.56 20.03 49.11
N LYS A 5 70.19 20.51 47.90
CA LYS A 5 71.00 21.06 46.78
C LYS A 5 71.72 20.04 45.87
N ASN A 6 71.32 20.08 44.58
CA ASN A 6 72.05 20.00 43.30
C ASN A 6 72.98 18.81 42.98
N GLN A 7 72.81 18.20 41.78
CA GLN A 7 73.66 18.36 40.56
C GLN A 7 73.12 17.40 39.47
N MET A 8 72.58 17.88 38.35
CA MET A 8 73.27 18.13 37.07
C MET A 8 73.53 16.85 36.24
N ALA A 9 72.67 16.56 35.27
CA ALA A 9 73.05 15.93 34.00
C ALA A 9 72.06 16.34 32.91
N LEU A 10 72.64 17.02 31.91
CA LEU A 10 72.06 17.63 30.73
C LEU A 10 71.89 16.54 29.65
N LEU A 11 70.70 16.40 29.05
CA LEU A 11 70.54 15.82 27.72
C LEU A 11 69.44 16.55 26.95
N ILE A 12 69.79 16.90 25.72
CA ILE A 12 69.14 17.84 24.81
C ILE A 12 68.08 17.11 23.95
N PHE A 13 66.94 17.79 23.76
CA PHE A 13 65.90 17.81 22.68
C PHE A 13 66.14 17.04 21.36
N PRO A 14 65.15 16.88 20.42
CA PRO A 14 63.68 17.07 20.43
C PRO A 14 62.90 15.87 19.82
N SER A 15 61.56 15.85 19.88
CA SER A 15 60.68 15.71 18.68
C SER A 15 59.20 15.58 19.04
N LEU A 16 58.50 16.66 18.70
CA LEU A 16 57.10 16.78 18.37
C LEU A 16 56.69 15.67 17.37
N LEU A 17 55.62 14.90 17.63
CA LEU A 17 54.70 14.52 16.56
C LEU A 17 53.31 14.17 17.13
N LEU A 18 52.36 14.97 16.66
CA LEU A 18 50.94 14.96 16.91
C LEU A 18 50.30 13.80 16.14
N GLY A 19 49.71 12.83 16.84
CA GLY A 19 48.98 11.70 16.26
C GLY A 19 47.49 11.80 16.55
N MET A 20 46.80 12.80 15.99
CA MET A 20 45.34 12.79 15.90
C MET A 20 44.92 11.80 14.82
N PHE A 21 44.56 10.57 15.20
CA PHE A 21 43.84 9.68 14.31
C PHE A 21 42.39 10.14 14.23
N MET A 22 42.07 10.75 13.09
CA MET A 22 40.74 11.15 12.67
C MET A 22 39.84 9.91 12.60
N THR A 23 38.79 9.88 13.42
CA THR A 23 37.66 8.98 13.25
C THR A 23 36.98 9.31 11.93
N SER A 24 37.23 8.49 10.91
CA SER A 24 36.48 8.53 9.65
C SER A 24 35.07 8.01 9.92
N CYS A 25 34.15 8.92 10.25
CA CYS A 25 32.74 8.70 10.01
C CYS A 25 32.56 8.66 8.50
N SER A 26 32.37 7.46 7.94
CA SER A 26 31.72 7.31 6.65
C SER A 26 30.35 7.96 6.77
N LYS A 27 30.22 9.19 6.25
CA LYS A 27 28.93 9.77 5.93
C LYS A 27 28.32 8.83 4.90
N ASP A 28 27.33 8.05 5.31
CA ASP A 28 26.34 7.57 4.36
C ASP A 28 25.75 8.84 3.75
N ASP A 29 26.12 9.12 2.51
CA ASP A 29 25.44 10.08 1.67
C ASP A 29 24.02 9.55 1.51
N GLY A 30 23.14 9.99 2.41
CA GLY A 30 21.72 9.74 2.33
C GLY A 30 21.26 10.26 0.99
N THR A 31 21.06 9.34 0.04
CA THR A 31 20.27 9.60 -1.15
C THR A 31 18.98 10.28 -0.66
N PRO A 32 18.62 11.46 -1.19
CA PRO A 32 17.37 12.10 -0.81
C PRO A 32 16.27 11.06 -0.98
N ALA A 33 15.51 10.81 0.09
CA ALA A 33 14.38 9.89 0.03
C ALA A 33 13.56 10.28 -1.20
N VAL A 34 13.47 9.37 -2.17
CA VAL A 34 12.89 9.65 -3.48
C VAL A 34 11.42 9.95 -3.22
N SER A 35 11.03 11.22 -3.23
CA SER A 35 9.63 11.60 -3.04
C SER A 35 8.86 11.16 -4.28
N TYR A 36 8.01 10.15 -4.12
CA TYR A 36 7.04 9.78 -5.16
C TYR A 36 5.72 10.48 -4.89
N THR A 37 5.15 11.05 -5.95
CA THR A 37 3.79 11.59 -5.99
C THR A 37 3.12 11.06 -7.23
N CYS A 38 1.93 10.49 -7.06
CA CYS A 38 1.13 9.96 -8.15
C CYS A 38 0.37 11.10 -8.83
N ALA A 39 0.85 11.53 -10.00
CA ALA A 39 0.28 12.65 -10.74
C ALA A 39 -1.17 12.41 -11.21
N THR A 40 -1.60 11.15 -11.33
CA THR A 40 -2.94 10.76 -11.80
C THR A 40 -3.89 10.40 -10.66
N CYS A 41 -3.39 10.27 -9.43
CA CYS A 41 -4.19 9.84 -8.29
C CYS A 41 -5.05 10.99 -7.76
N LYS A 42 -6.23 10.65 -7.26
CA LYS A 42 -7.18 11.63 -6.74
C LYS A 42 -6.75 12.09 -5.36
N THR A 43 -6.87 13.38 -5.05
CA THR A 43 -6.59 13.91 -3.70
C THR A 43 -7.84 14.17 -2.87
N THR A 44 -9.02 14.01 -3.47
CA THR A 44 -10.33 14.13 -2.83
C THR A 44 -11.22 12.95 -3.21
N PRO A 45 -12.16 12.54 -2.35
CA PRO A 45 -13.13 11.50 -2.69
C PRO A 45 -13.94 11.84 -3.94
N ASP A 46 -14.26 10.85 -4.75
CA ASP A 46 -15.22 10.96 -5.87
C ASP A 46 -16.67 10.70 -5.38
N ALA A 47 -16.84 10.08 -4.21
CA ALA A 47 -18.15 9.75 -3.65
C ALA A 47 -18.98 10.99 -3.29
N LEU A 48 -20.27 10.97 -3.64
CA LEU A 48 -21.22 12.02 -3.25
C LEU A 48 -21.82 11.73 -1.88
N VAL A 49 -21.99 12.78 -1.07
CA VAL A 49 -22.53 12.69 0.30
C VAL A 49 -23.90 11.99 0.37
N VAL A 50 -24.76 12.18 -0.63
CA VAL A 50 -26.08 11.53 -0.71
C VAL A 50 -26.00 9.99 -0.78
N ASN A 51 -24.82 9.46 -1.14
CA ASN A 51 -24.57 8.04 -1.34
C ASN A 51 -23.72 7.40 -0.22
N ASP A 52 -23.34 8.17 0.81
CA ASP A 52 -22.44 7.69 1.87
C ASP A 52 -23.02 6.49 2.64
N ALA A 53 -24.34 6.47 2.85
CA ALA A 53 -25.06 5.39 3.52
C ALA A 53 -26.01 4.65 2.57
N ASN A 54 -25.62 4.48 1.30
CA ASN A 54 -26.41 3.79 0.27
C ASN A 54 -25.56 2.74 -0.47
N VAL A 55 -26.19 1.80 -1.16
CA VAL A 55 -25.52 0.91 -2.14
C VAL A 55 -25.00 1.68 -3.36
N LYS A 56 -25.61 2.82 -3.69
CA LYS A 56 -25.07 3.79 -4.66
C LYS A 56 -23.76 4.38 -4.14
N GLY A 57 -22.93 4.90 -5.04
CA GLY A 57 -21.65 5.52 -4.71
C GLY A 57 -20.46 4.88 -5.41
N VAL A 58 -19.28 5.09 -4.84
CA VAL A 58 -18.00 4.67 -5.40
C VAL A 58 -17.37 3.63 -4.48
N TYR A 59 -16.87 2.54 -5.07
CA TYR A 59 -16.13 1.51 -4.38
C TYR A 59 -14.77 1.35 -5.04
N LYS A 60 -13.71 1.33 -4.26
CA LYS A 60 -12.33 1.30 -4.75
C LYS A 60 -11.57 0.20 -4.06
N GLY A 61 -10.55 -0.31 -4.71
CA GLY A 61 -9.80 -1.42 -4.17
C GLY A 61 -8.68 -1.92 -5.05
N VAL A 62 -8.19 -3.11 -4.68
CA VAL A 62 -7.08 -3.78 -5.33
C VAL A 62 -7.42 -5.19 -5.75
N VAL A 63 -6.62 -5.68 -6.68
CA VAL A 63 -6.74 -6.99 -7.32
C VAL A 63 -5.41 -7.72 -7.15
N VAL A 64 -5.41 -8.90 -6.53
CA VAL A 64 -4.19 -9.67 -6.21
C VAL A 64 -4.24 -11.03 -6.87
N GLY A 65 -3.17 -11.35 -7.61
CA GLY A 65 -3.13 -12.42 -8.60
C GLY A 65 -2.19 -12.00 -9.73
N SER A 66 -2.50 -10.86 -10.35
CA SER A 66 -1.57 -10.14 -11.24
C SER A 66 -1.36 -8.67 -10.91
N THR A 67 -1.80 -8.22 -9.74
CA THR A 67 -1.58 -6.85 -9.22
C THR A 67 -2.32 -5.80 -10.05
N GLY A 68 -3.17 -5.02 -9.38
CA GLY A 68 -4.05 -4.10 -10.06
C GLY A 68 -4.97 -3.34 -9.13
N THR A 69 -5.71 -2.40 -9.70
CA THR A 69 -6.71 -1.59 -8.99
C THR A 69 -8.07 -1.76 -9.64
N ILE A 70 -9.11 -1.50 -8.86
CA ILE A 70 -10.49 -1.50 -9.34
C ILE A 70 -11.24 -0.33 -8.73
N ALA A 71 -12.04 0.35 -9.55
CA ALA A 71 -13.01 1.34 -9.15
C ALA A 71 -14.38 0.97 -9.73
N ILE A 72 -15.40 0.90 -8.89
CA ILE A 72 -16.78 0.58 -9.25
C ILE A 72 -17.64 1.80 -8.94
N ASN A 73 -18.42 2.25 -9.92
CA ASN A 73 -19.38 3.33 -9.81
C ASN A 73 -20.79 2.76 -9.90
N ILE A 74 -21.54 2.86 -8.80
CA ILE A 74 -22.96 2.50 -8.75
C ILE A 74 -23.76 3.79 -8.66
N GLN A 75 -24.18 4.34 -9.80
CA GLN A 75 -25.06 5.51 -9.88
C GLN A 75 -24.63 6.70 -8.99
N ASN A 76 -23.33 7.02 -8.95
CA ASN A 76 -22.81 8.13 -8.14
C ASN A 76 -22.98 9.48 -8.86
N GLY A 77 -24.23 9.97 -8.93
CA GLY A 77 -24.57 11.29 -9.51
C GLY A 77 -25.16 11.22 -10.93
N ASN A 78 -25.13 10.05 -11.56
CA ASN A 78 -25.82 9.77 -12.81
C ASN A 78 -26.40 8.34 -12.76
N ASN A 79 -27.03 7.87 -13.83
CA ASN A 79 -27.63 6.53 -13.88
C ASN A 79 -26.66 5.44 -14.33
N THR A 80 -25.35 5.69 -14.37
CA THR A 80 -24.39 4.70 -14.89
C THR A 80 -23.98 3.69 -13.83
N ILE A 81 -23.77 2.45 -14.26
CA ILE A 81 -23.28 1.35 -13.44
C ILE A 81 -22.09 0.74 -14.18
N THR A 82 -20.90 1.14 -13.75
CA THR A 82 -19.64 0.83 -14.45
C THR A 82 -18.57 0.42 -13.46
N ALA A 83 -17.57 -0.28 -13.95
CA ALA A 83 -16.32 -0.45 -13.23
C ALA A 83 -15.15 -0.26 -14.18
N THR A 84 -14.03 0.17 -13.62
CA THR A 84 -12.75 0.23 -14.32
C THR A 84 -11.74 -0.53 -13.48
N MET A 85 -11.09 -1.51 -14.10
CA MET A 85 -10.01 -2.27 -13.50
C MET A 85 -8.72 -1.95 -14.26
N VAL A 86 -7.63 -1.71 -13.55
CA VAL A 86 -6.30 -1.67 -14.15
C VAL A 86 -5.60 -2.96 -13.78
N LEU A 87 -5.27 -3.77 -14.78
CA LEU A 87 -4.64 -5.08 -14.63
C LEU A 87 -3.44 -5.13 -15.58
N ASP A 88 -2.26 -5.50 -15.07
CA ASP A 88 -1.01 -5.49 -15.83
C ASP A 88 -0.74 -4.13 -16.54
N GLY A 89 -1.17 -3.03 -15.91
CA GLY A 89 -1.05 -1.67 -16.46
C GLY A 89 -2.07 -1.32 -17.55
N VAL A 90 -2.95 -2.24 -17.94
CA VAL A 90 -3.99 -2.01 -18.95
C VAL A 90 -5.32 -1.71 -18.25
N SER A 91 -5.97 -0.63 -18.69
CA SER A 91 -7.30 -0.25 -18.20
C SER A 91 -8.38 -1.04 -18.93
N VAL A 92 -9.28 -1.66 -18.17
CA VAL A 92 -10.40 -2.46 -18.64
C VAL A 92 -11.70 -1.90 -18.10
N ALA A 93 -12.62 -1.61 -19.00
CA ALA A 93 -13.97 -1.16 -18.66
C ALA A 93 -14.91 -2.36 -18.50
N PHE A 94 -15.76 -2.28 -17.48
CA PHE A 94 -16.87 -3.19 -17.27
C PHE A 94 -18.17 -2.41 -17.16
N THR A 95 -19.27 -3.04 -17.55
CA THR A 95 -20.62 -2.52 -17.39
C THR A 95 -21.52 -3.54 -16.72
N SER A 96 -22.58 -3.05 -16.08
CA SER A 96 -23.69 -3.87 -15.63
C SER A 96 -25.00 -3.16 -15.93
N ASN A 97 -26.04 -3.95 -16.21
CA ASN A 97 -27.39 -3.46 -16.49
C ASN A 97 -28.37 -3.78 -15.34
N VAL A 98 -27.88 -4.26 -14.21
CA VAL A 98 -28.73 -4.55 -13.04
C VAL A 98 -29.13 -3.24 -12.37
N ALA A 99 -30.43 -2.95 -12.34
CA ALA A 99 -30.94 -1.75 -11.70
C ALA A 99 -30.77 -1.81 -10.17
N VAL A 100 -30.48 -0.67 -9.57
CA VAL A 100 -30.52 -0.51 -8.11
C VAL A 100 -31.97 -0.48 -7.66
N VAL A 101 -32.31 -1.30 -6.66
CA VAL A 101 -33.61 -1.26 -5.98
C VAL A 101 -33.40 -0.65 -4.61
N ASP A 102 -34.09 0.44 -4.31
CA ASP A 102 -33.94 1.15 -3.04
C ASP A 102 -34.33 0.25 -1.86
N GLY A 103 -33.56 0.34 -0.77
CA GLY A 103 -33.78 -0.46 0.44
C GLY A 103 -33.30 -1.92 0.36
N GLN A 104 -32.64 -2.32 -0.73
CA GLN A 104 -32.11 -3.68 -0.91
C GLN A 104 -30.58 -3.69 -0.92
N THR A 105 -30.00 -4.86 -0.61
CA THR A 105 -28.60 -5.16 -0.98
C THR A 105 -28.45 -5.11 -2.49
N TYR A 106 -27.25 -4.84 -2.98
CA TYR A 106 -27.00 -4.77 -4.41
C TYR A 106 -26.04 -5.89 -4.84
N VAL A 107 -26.47 -6.68 -5.81
CA VAL A 107 -25.67 -7.75 -6.42
C VAL A 107 -25.77 -7.62 -7.93
N ALA A 108 -24.62 -7.55 -8.61
CA ALA A 108 -24.60 -7.32 -10.04
C ALA A 108 -23.42 -8.01 -10.73
N PRO A 109 -23.66 -8.77 -11.82
CA PRO A 109 -22.61 -9.19 -12.71
C PRO A 109 -22.14 -7.99 -13.53
N PHE A 110 -20.83 -7.85 -13.65
CA PHE A 110 -20.13 -6.92 -14.51
C PHE A 110 -19.40 -7.71 -15.58
N THR A 111 -19.48 -7.25 -16.82
CA THR A 111 -18.79 -7.86 -17.96
C THR A 111 -17.96 -6.83 -18.71
N GLY A 112 -16.86 -7.30 -19.31
CA GLY A 112 -15.94 -6.49 -20.09
C GLY A 112 -15.10 -7.36 -21.03
N THR A 113 -14.12 -6.73 -21.67
CA THR A 113 -13.19 -7.41 -22.59
C THR A 113 -11.76 -7.04 -22.23
N PHE A 114 -10.89 -8.03 -22.06
CA PHE A 114 -9.46 -7.85 -21.83
C PHE A 114 -8.66 -8.68 -22.82
N ASN A 115 -7.73 -8.05 -23.54
CA ASN A 115 -6.94 -8.69 -24.60
C ASN A 115 -7.79 -9.49 -25.60
N GLY A 116 -8.96 -8.96 -25.98
CA GLY A 116 -9.89 -9.60 -26.91
C GLY A 116 -10.73 -10.75 -26.32
N SER A 117 -10.51 -11.12 -25.06
CA SER A 117 -11.28 -12.16 -24.36
C SER A 117 -12.35 -11.55 -23.45
N ALA A 118 -13.51 -12.18 -23.41
CA ALA A 118 -14.57 -11.80 -22.47
C ALA A 118 -14.15 -12.09 -21.03
N ILE A 119 -14.43 -11.15 -20.13
CA ILE A 119 -14.17 -11.29 -18.70
C ILE A 119 -15.40 -10.89 -17.89
N SER A 120 -15.49 -11.41 -16.67
CA SER A 120 -16.62 -11.12 -15.79
C SER A 120 -16.23 -11.10 -14.32
N MET A 121 -17.04 -10.38 -13.53
CA MET A 121 -16.99 -10.40 -12.08
C MET A 121 -18.39 -10.15 -11.51
N THR A 122 -18.69 -10.69 -10.33
CA THR A 122 -19.95 -10.41 -9.62
C THR A 122 -19.66 -9.59 -8.39
N PHE A 123 -20.14 -8.35 -8.39
CA PHE A 123 -20.06 -7.45 -7.24
C PHE A 123 -21.26 -7.66 -6.32
N SER A 124 -21.03 -7.65 -5.01
CA SER A 124 -22.05 -7.70 -3.98
C SER A 124 -21.74 -6.68 -2.89
N VAL A 125 -22.76 -5.97 -2.42
CA VAL A 125 -22.64 -5.04 -1.31
C VAL A 125 -23.91 -5.06 -0.45
N GLY A 126 -23.69 -5.01 0.86
CA GLY A 126 -24.75 -4.93 1.85
C GLY A 126 -25.52 -3.61 1.77
N LEU A 127 -26.68 -3.57 2.42
CA LEU A 127 -27.45 -2.35 2.58
C LEU A 127 -26.57 -1.25 3.19
N GLY A 128 -26.74 -0.02 2.73
CA GLY A 128 -25.92 1.11 3.16
C GLY A 128 -24.49 1.13 2.59
N GLY A 129 -24.15 0.19 1.69
CA GLY A 129 -22.84 0.13 1.06
C GLY A 129 -21.77 -0.59 1.89
N ALA A 130 -22.18 -1.36 2.89
CA ALA A 130 -21.28 -2.11 3.77
C ALA A 130 -20.76 -3.41 3.14
N ASN A 131 -19.56 -3.83 3.54
CA ASN A 131 -18.93 -5.10 3.15
C ASN A 131 -18.93 -5.37 1.62
N PRO A 132 -18.43 -4.43 0.80
CA PRO A 132 -18.32 -4.65 -0.64
C PRO A 132 -17.40 -5.84 -0.94
N THR A 133 -17.82 -6.71 -1.85
CA THR A 133 -17.05 -7.91 -2.22
C THR A 133 -17.26 -8.29 -3.69
N ILE A 134 -16.26 -8.97 -4.25
CA ILE A 134 -16.41 -9.69 -5.51
C ILE A 134 -16.60 -11.17 -5.18
N THR A 135 -17.79 -11.71 -5.42
CA THR A 135 -18.16 -13.09 -5.04
C THR A 135 -17.70 -14.12 -6.07
N SER A 136 -17.48 -13.69 -7.31
CA SER A 136 -16.95 -14.53 -8.39
C SER A 136 -16.26 -13.67 -9.44
N SER A 137 -15.28 -14.24 -10.13
CA SER A 137 -14.60 -13.60 -11.25
C SER A 137 -14.09 -14.64 -12.25
N SER A 138 -14.12 -14.29 -13.54
CA SER A 138 -13.51 -15.06 -14.62
C SER A 138 -12.66 -14.11 -15.47
N ILE A 139 -11.35 -14.20 -15.31
CA ILE A 139 -10.38 -13.38 -16.02
C ILE A 139 -9.30 -14.33 -16.57
N PRO A 140 -9.34 -14.69 -17.87
CA PRO A 140 -8.36 -15.59 -18.47
C PRO A 140 -6.93 -15.08 -18.28
N GLY A 141 -6.03 -15.95 -17.81
CA GLY A 141 -4.65 -15.58 -17.45
C GLY A 141 -4.47 -15.16 -15.98
N HIS A 142 -5.57 -14.97 -15.24
CA HIS A 142 -5.56 -14.48 -13.85
C HIS A 142 -6.38 -15.38 -12.90
N PRO A 143 -6.02 -16.68 -12.75
CA PRO A 143 -6.73 -17.56 -11.83
C PRO A 143 -6.52 -17.13 -10.37
N ASN A 144 -7.48 -17.47 -9.50
CA ASN A 144 -7.43 -17.22 -8.06
C ASN A 144 -7.23 -15.74 -7.69
N THR A 145 -7.83 -14.84 -8.48
CA THR A 145 -7.76 -13.41 -8.22
C THR A 145 -8.53 -13.06 -6.94
N ILE A 146 -7.86 -12.36 -6.02
CA ILE A 146 -8.42 -11.84 -4.78
C ILE A 146 -8.73 -10.36 -4.97
N PHE A 147 -9.91 -9.95 -4.51
CA PHE A 147 -10.34 -8.55 -4.51
C PHE A 147 -10.45 -8.03 -3.09
N LEU A 148 -9.87 -6.87 -2.83
CA LEU A 148 -10.12 -6.13 -1.60
C LEU A 148 -10.77 -4.81 -1.97
N LEU A 149 -12.00 -4.61 -1.51
CA LEU A 149 -12.81 -3.43 -1.83
C LEU A 149 -13.15 -2.67 -0.55
N SER A 150 -13.21 -1.35 -0.68
CA SER A 150 -13.80 -0.46 0.31
C SER A 150 -14.75 0.52 -0.37
N LYS A 151 -15.81 0.90 0.34
CA LYS A 151 -16.64 2.02 -0.07
C LYS A 151 -15.88 3.32 0.19
N GLU A 152 -15.89 4.20 -0.80
CA GLU A 152 -15.47 5.58 -0.64
C GLU A 152 -16.66 6.41 -0.16
N THR A 153 -16.44 7.26 0.84
CA THR A 153 -17.43 8.22 1.33
C THR A 153 -16.99 9.63 0.98
N SER A 154 -17.90 10.59 1.00
CA SER A 154 -17.62 12.00 0.67
C SER A 154 -16.54 12.65 1.52
N ASN A 155 -16.20 12.05 2.68
CA ASN A 155 -15.16 12.48 3.59
C ASN A 155 -13.98 11.49 3.73
N SER A 156 -14.01 10.34 3.03
CA SER A 156 -12.97 9.32 3.12
C SER A 156 -12.51 8.86 1.76
N LEU A 157 -11.37 9.38 1.31
CA LEU A 157 -10.69 8.93 0.09
C LEU A 157 -10.19 7.49 0.29
N ILE A 158 -10.38 6.65 -0.72
CA ILE A 158 -9.76 5.33 -0.78
C ILE A 158 -8.56 5.39 -1.72
N GLU A 159 -7.40 5.08 -1.18
CA GLU A 159 -6.13 5.05 -1.90
C GLU A 159 -5.70 3.60 -2.13
N ALA A 160 -5.11 3.32 -3.29
CA ALA A 160 -4.56 1.99 -3.57
C ALA A 160 -3.07 2.07 -3.92
N PHE A 161 -2.29 1.16 -3.36
CA PHE A 161 -0.84 1.08 -3.55
C PHE A 161 -0.47 -0.29 -4.08
N GLN A 162 0.55 -0.32 -4.94
CA GLN A 162 1.13 -1.54 -5.47
C GLN A 162 2.62 -1.53 -5.20
N GLY A 163 3.18 -2.69 -4.91
CA GLY A 163 4.59 -2.78 -4.61
C GLY A 163 5.13 -4.20 -4.57
N THR A 164 6.37 -4.29 -4.14
CA THR A 164 7.10 -5.54 -3.98
C THR A 164 7.61 -5.70 -2.57
N TYR A 165 7.72 -6.95 -2.14
CA TYR A 165 8.37 -7.27 -0.88
C TYR A 165 9.47 -8.31 -1.09
N THR A 166 10.41 -8.32 -0.16
CA THR A 166 11.36 -9.41 0.04
C THR A 166 11.21 -9.95 1.45
N TYR A 167 11.21 -11.27 1.57
CA TYR A 167 11.16 -11.98 2.84
C TYR A 167 12.01 -13.24 2.74
N ASP A 168 13.07 -13.34 3.54
CA ASP A 168 13.88 -14.57 3.62
C ASP A 168 14.42 -15.04 2.25
N GLY A 169 14.86 -14.11 1.41
CA GLY A 169 15.32 -14.38 0.05
C GLY A 169 14.21 -14.67 -0.97
N GLN A 170 12.95 -14.77 -0.53
CA GLN A 170 11.78 -14.84 -1.39
C GLN A 170 11.31 -13.43 -1.77
N THR A 171 10.67 -13.32 -2.92
CA THR A 171 10.13 -12.06 -3.44
C THR A 171 8.64 -12.21 -3.67
N GLY A 172 7.91 -11.11 -3.61
CA GLY A 172 6.51 -11.11 -3.96
C GLY A 172 6.02 -9.73 -4.31
N VAL A 173 4.77 -9.69 -4.72
CA VAL A 173 4.03 -8.47 -5.01
C VAL A 173 2.95 -8.30 -3.94
N PHE A 174 2.67 -7.06 -3.59
CA PHE A 174 1.56 -6.73 -2.70
C PHE A 174 0.73 -5.61 -3.29
N ASN A 175 -0.51 -5.55 -2.83
CA ASN A 175 -1.41 -4.44 -3.06
C ASN A 175 -2.01 -4.03 -1.72
N ILE A 176 -2.09 -2.72 -1.47
CA ILE A 176 -2.64 -2.15 -0.24
C ILE A 176 -3.78 -1.21 -0.59
N VAL A 177 -4.86 -1.24 0.20
CA VAL A 177 -5.95 -0.26 0.19
C VAL A 177 -5.91 0.50 1.50
N ILE A 178 -5.97 1.83 1.46
CA ILE A 178 -5.92 2.71 2.63
C ILE A 178 -7.13 3.64 2.63
N ALA A 179 -7.68 3.84 3.83
CA ALA A 179 -8.66 4.86 4.14
C ALA A 179 -8.15 5.69 5.33
N ARG A 180 -7.49 6.82 5.05
CA ARG A 180 -6.81 7.61 6.10
C ARG A 180 -7.77 8.19 7.13
N SER A 181 -8.93 8.66 6.67
CA SER A 181 -9.94 9.31 7.54
C SER A 181 -10.42 8.40 8.69
N VAL A 182 -10.43 7.09 8.47
CA VAL A 182 -10.83 6.06 9.43
C VAL A 182 -9.65 5.24 9.96
N SER A 183 -8.42 5.64 9.63
CA SER A 183 -7.18 5.02 10.14
C SER A 183 -7.09 3.51 9.88
N LYS A 184 -7.56 3.04 8.71
CA LYS A 184 -7.56 1.62 8.34
C LYS A 184 -6.82 1.36 7.04
N TRP A 185 -6.25 0.16 6.95
CA TRP A 185 -5.69 -0.37 5.72
C TRP A 185 -5.93 -1.88 5.60
N GLY A 186 -5.93 -2.37 4.37
CA GLY A 186 -5.97 -3.79 4.03
C GLY A 186 -4.90 -4.10 2.99
N TYR A 187 -4.44 -5.34 2.94
CA TYR A 187 -3.49 -5.80 1.94
C TYR A 187 -3.82 -7.19 1.43
N ALA A 188 -3.40 -7.44 0.21
CA ALA A 188 -3.24 -8.79 -0.29
C ALA A 188 -1.92 -8.90 -1.03
N GLU A 189 -1.30 -10.06 -0.95
CA GLU A 189 0.05 -10.33 -1.44
C GLU A 189 0.10 -11.66 -2.18
N LYS A 190 1.07 -11.78 -3.07
CA LYS A 190 1.39 -13.01 -3.81
C LYS A 190 2.89 -13.24 -3.77
N ASN A 191 3.28 -14.44 -3.35
CA ASN A 191 4.66 -14.89 -3.38
C ASN A 191 5.03 -15.33 -4.81
N ASN A 192 6.13 -14.78 -5.36
CA ASN A 192 6.52 -15.02 -6.75
C ASN A 192 7.10 -16.42 -6.97
N GLN A 193 7.64 -17.06 -5.94
CA GLN A 193 8.25 -18.40 -6.04
C GLN A 193 7.21 -19.51 -5.94
N THR A 194 6.24 -19.38 -5.04
CA THR A 194 5.24 -20.42 -4.74
C THR A 194 3.88 -20.17 -5.39
N GLY A 195 3.61 -18.93 -5.80
CA GLY A 195 2.29 -18.50 -6.26
C GLY A 195 1.26 -18.38 -5.14
N ALA A 196 1.63 -18.66 -3.89
CA ALA A 196 0.73 -18.55 -2.75
C ALA A 196 0.27 -17.11 -2.54
N THR A 197 -1.01 -16.95 -2.23
CA THR A 197 -1.62 -15.66 -1.92
C THR A 197 -1.98 -15.56 -0.44
N SER A 198 -1.93 -14.36 0.10
CA SER A 198 -2.23 -14.04 1.49
C SER A 198 -2.91 -12.67 1.55
N SER A 199 -3.66 -12.41 2.61
CA SER A 199 -4.31 -11.11 2.83
C SER A 199 -4.45 -10.81 4.31
N GLY A 200 -4.58 -9.53 4.63
CA GLY A 200 -4.76 -9.07 6.00
C GLY A 200 -5.15 -7.61 6.06
N SER A 201 -5.16 -7.08 7.28
CA SER A 201 -5.52 -5.69 7.54
C SER A 201 -4.87 -5.17 8.82
N GLY A 202 -4.95 -3.87 9.02
CA GLY A 202 -4.43 -3.22 10.19
C GLY A 202 -4.90 -1.78 10.34
N THR A 203 -4.20 -1.05 11.20
CA THR A 203 -4.46 0.36 11.47
C THR A 203 -3.34 1.25 10.96
N LEU A 204 -3.70 2.50 10.65
CA LEU A 204 -2.78 3.56 10.27
C LEU A 204 -2.72 4.57 11.40
N ASN A 205 -1.54 5.01 11.80
CA ASN A 205 -1.41 6.11 12.77
C ASN A 205 -1.15 7.47 12.09
N ALA A 206 -1.18 8.54 12.88
CA ALA A 206 -0.97 9.91 12.41
C ALA A 206 0.43 10.14 11.79
N SER A 207 1.41 9.30 12.12
CA SER A 207 2.77 9.34 11.56
C SER A 207 2.90 8.56 10.25
N GLY A 208 1.80 8.05 9.69
CA GLY A 208 1.82 7.31 8.44
C GLY A 208 2.25 5.85 8.59
N GLN A 209 2.39 5.33 9.82
CA GLN A 209 2.85 3.96 10.04
C GLN A 209 1.70 2.96 9.87
N LEU A 210 1.95 1.93 9.07
CA LEU A 210 1.07 0.78 8.90
C LEU A 210 1.36 -0.22 10.01
N ILE A 211 0.35 -0.42 10.87
CA ILE A 211 0.42 -1.30 12.04
C ILE A 211 -0.48 -2.49 11.78
N ASP A 212 0.08 -3.71 11.82
CA ASP A 212 -0.68 -4.94 11.63
C ASP A 212 -1.50 -5.32 12.88
N LYS A 213 -2.26 -6.42 12.77
CA LYS A 213 -3.07 -6.96 13.88
C LYS A 213 -2.26 -7.36 15.11
N ASP A 214 -0.96 -7.59 14.97
CA ASP A 214 -0.04 -7.99 16.04
C ASP A 214 0.71 -6.77 16.61
N SER A 215 0.24 -5.55 16.31
CA SER A 215 0.80 -4.27 16.73
C SER A 215 2.23 -4.01 16.22
N LYS A 216 2.63 -4.63 15.11
CA LYS A 216 3.93 -4.41 14.49
C LYS A 216 3.83 -3.37 13.38
N ILE A 217 4.80 -2.47 13.34
CA ILE A 217 4.98 -1.53 12.23
C ILE A 217 5.56 -2.31 11.05
N VAL A 218 4.80 -2.42 9.97
CA VAL A 218 5.22 -3.15 8.76
C VAL A 218 5.83 -2.21 7.71
N ALA A 219 5.34 -0.98 7.61
CA ALA A 219 5.85 0.04 6.70
C ALA A 219 5.40 1.44 7.15
N THR A 220 5.94 2.47 6.52
CA THR A 220 5.55 3.88 6.66
C THR A 220 5.15 4.43 5.30
N ILE A 221 4.08 5.23 5.29
CA ILE A 221 3.65 6.00 4.13
C ILE A 221 4.20 7.42 4.25
N THR A 222 4.94 7.85 3.24
CA THR A 222 5.41 9.22 3.09
C THR A 222 5.00 9.72 1.71
N SER A 223 4.09 10.70 1.66
CA SER A 223 3.42 11.10 0.41
C SER A 223 2.69 9.89 -0.21
N ASP A 224 2.99 9.55 -1.46
CA ASP A 224 2.43 8.42 -2.22
C ASP A 224 3.37 7.21 -2.25
N LEU A 225 4.37 7.17 -1.35
CA LEU A 225 5.33 6.07 -1.24
C LEU A 225 5.09 5.26 0.03
N ILE A 226 5.14 3.94 -0.08
CA ILE A 226 5.18 2.99 1.04
C ILE A 226 6.57 2.39 1.11
N GLN A 227 7.23 2.51 2.26
CA GLN A 227 8.52 1.87 2.51
C GLN A 227 8.56 1.24 3.90
N GLY A 228 9.16 0.05 3.99
CA GLY A 228 9.32 -0.66 5.25
C GLY A 228 10.55 -1.56 5.23
N SER A 229 11.27 -1.62 6.34
CA SER A 229 12.28 -2.63 6.58
C SER A 229 12.19 -3.06 8.04
N SER A 230 11.85 -4.32 8.28
CA SER A 230 11.73 -4.87 9.64
C SER A 230 12.41 -6.24 9.72
N THR A 231 12.69 -6.68 10.95
CA THR A 231 13.20 -8.02 11.23
C THR A 231 12.18 -8.74 12.08
N ASN A 232 11.75 -9.93 11.67
CA ASN A 232 10.81 -10.72 12.46
C ASN A 232 11.50 -11.36 13.67
N SER A 233 10.71 -12.00 14.55
CA SER A 233 11.22 -12.66 15.76
C SER A 233 12.20 -13.81 15.50
N SER A 234 12.31 -14.28 14.26
CA SER A 234 13.26 -15.31 13.82
C SER A 234 14.51 -14.72 13.17
N GLY A 235 14.73 -13.40 13.23
CA GLY A 235 15.88 -12.73 12.64
C GLY A 235 15.78 -12.51 11.13
N LYS A 236 14.64 -12.82 10.49
CA LYS A 236 14.46 -12.68 9.05
C LYS A 236 14.05 -11.27 8.68
N LYS A 237 14.73 -10.69 7.69
CA LYS A 237 14.46 -9.34 7.18
C LYS A 237 13.27 -9.36 6.22
N VAL A 238 12.35 -8.43 6.42
CA VAL A 238 11.27 -8.06 5.51
C VAL A 238 11.60 -6.67 4.96
N VAL A 239 11.57 -6.51 3.65
CA VAL A 239 11.67 -5.19 3.00
C VAL A 239 10.47 -5.01 2.09
N ILE A 240 9.85 -3.83 2.12
CA ILE A 240 8.64 -3.47 1.39
C ILE A 240 8.92 -2.13 0.68
N ASP A 241 8.61 -2.06 -0.61
CA ASP A 241 8.61 -0.83 -1.40
C ASP A 241 7.37 -0.81 -2.31
N GLY A 242 6.58 0.26 -2.24
CA GLY A 242 5.38 0.42 -3.06
C GLY A 242 5.02 1.87 -3.33
N LYS A 243 4.18 2.05 -4.36
CA LYS A 243 3.75 3.35 -4.87
C LYS A 243 2.24 3.40 -4.99
N ARG A 244 1.68 4.58 -4.76
CA ARG A 244 0.25 4.82 -4.98
C ARG A 244 -0.09 4.71 -6.47
N THR A 245 -1.26 4.13 -6.74
CA THR A 245 -1.78 3.88 -8.09
C THR A 245 -3.26 4.26 -8.24
N LEU A 246 -3.96 4.55 -7.15
CA LEU A 246 -5.34 5.06 -7.09
C LEU A 246 -5.46 6.08 -5.95
#